data_AF-A0A7J9FT98-F1
#
_entry.id   AF-A0A7J9FT98-F1
#
_cell.length_a   1.000
_cell.length_b   1.000
_cell.length_c   1.000
_cell.angle_alpha   90.00
_cell.angle_beta   90.00
_cell.angle_gamma   90.00
#
_symmetry.space_group_name_H-M   'P 1'
#
loop_
_entity.id
_entity.type
_entity.pdbx_description
1 polymer ?
#
loop_
_entity_poly.entity_id
_entity_poly.type
_entity_poly.pdbx_seq_one_letter_code
_entity_poly.pdbx_strand_id
1 'polypeptide(L)'
;MSDSDSMVAQQIALFHSQINKKRFNDDSLRILESVLTSNDVKSLFQLRSTLKEFIRSESLSAIRHIAAKTVDQQLSTLEFFVGAFAIIGDIESCLALRYEALVLREHKSQIHQWLQVSPVEWLNFAEQSLDNCFYAIAAKVFLKNESHFTVKAQAAEYLRKRASEECNSQPPSCKPAPCAASTLYRDGIKKRNDRKLNASRRTVSSSSQL
;
A
#
# COMPACT_ATOMS: atom_id res chain seq x y z
N MET A 1 20.98 25.52 24.13
CA MET A 1 19.74 24.74 24.00
C MET A 1 18.61 25.71 24.29
N SER A 2 17.72 25.97 23.36
CA SER A 2 16.54 26.82 23.64
C SER A 2 15.54 26.04 24.49
N ASP A 3 14.71 26.72 25.28
CA ASP A 3 13.68 26.06 26.10
C ASP A 3 12.71 25.21 25.24
N SER A 4 12.50 25.61 23.99
CA SER A 4 11.71 24.86 23.00
C SER A 4 12.35 23.52 22.62
N ASP A 5 13.67 23.47 22.40
CA ASP A 5 14.36 22.22 22.03
C ASP A 5 14.29 21.19 23.16
N SER A 6 14.39 21.67 24.42
CA SER A 6 14.24 20.84 25.62
C SER A 6 12.83 20.25 25.72
N MET A 7 11.80 21.05 25.43
CA MET A 7 10.41 20.60 25.45
C MET A 7 10.12 19.53 24.38
N VAL A 8 10.62 19.72 23.16
CA VAL A 8 10.46 18.74 22.07
C VAL A 8 11.14 17.42 22.42
N ALA A 9 12.36 17.46 22.95
CA ALA A 9 13.06 16.25 23.39
C ALA A 9 12.30 15.47 24.47
N GLN A 10 11.67 16.16 25.42
CA GLN A 10 10.82 15.54 26.44
C GLN A 10 9.57 14.90 25.84
N GLN A 11 8.92 15.56 24.88
CA GLN A 11 7.75 14.99 24.17
C GLN A 11 8.12 13.73 23.38
N ILE A 12 9.29 13.73 22.71
CA ILE A 12 9.81 12.54 22.02
C ILE A 12 10.04 11.39 23.01
N ALA A 13 10.73 11.65 24.12
CA ALA A 13 10.98 10.64 25.15
C ALA A 13 9.67 10.10 25.76
N LEU A 14 8.69 10.96 25.97
CA LEU A 14 7.36 10.58 26.45
C LEU A 14 6.65 9.68 25.42
N PHE A 15 6.65 10.05 24.14
CA PHE A 15 6.10 9.24 23.06
C PHE A 15 6.72 7.84 23.05
N HIS A 16 8.05 7.74 23.00
CA HIS A 16 8.75 6.44 23.05
C HIS A 16 8.34 5.62 24.27
N SER A 17 8.23 6.23 25.45
CA SER A 17 7.80 5.54 26.67
C SER A 17 6.38 4.96 26.55
N GLN A 18 5.44 5.70 25.96
CA GLN A 18 4.07 5.22 25.75
C GLN A 18 4.03 4.04 24.79
N ILE A 19 4.73 4.13 23.65
CA ILE A 19 4.76 3.07 22.62
C ILE A 19 5.42 1.80 23.17
N ASN A 20 6.53 1.93 23.91
CA ASN A 20 7.20 0.79 24.53
C ASN A 20 6.31 0.08 25.56
N LYS A 21 5.46 0.83 26.27
CA LYS A 21 4.44 0.31 27.20
C LYS A 21 3.18 -0.20 26.49
N LYS A 22 3.18 -0.24 25.15
CA LYS A 22 2.05 -0.66 24.30
C LYS A 22 0.78 0.14 24.56
N ARG A 23 0.94 1.41 24.93
CA ARG A 23 -0.16 2.37 25.11
C ARG A 23 -0.43 3.04 23.77
N PHE A 24 -1.32 2.42 23.01
CA PHE A 24 -1.74 2.84 21.69
C PHE A 24 -3.05 3.62 21.81
N ASN A 25 -2.95 4.93 22.00
CA ASN A 25 -4.09 5.81 22.26
C ASN A 25 -3.90 7.21 21.65
N ASP A 26 -4.98 7.99 21.64
CA ASP A 26 -4.99 9.33 21.04
C ASP A 26 -4.05 10.33 21.73
N ASP A 27 -3.78 10.16 23.03
CA ASP A 27 -2.76 10.97 23.73
C ASP A 27 -1.39 10.82 23.05
N SER A 28 -1.03 9.59 22.68
CA SER A 28 0.25 9.30 22.05
C SER A 28 0.30 9.86 20.62
N LEU A 29 -0.82 9.86 19.88
CA LEU A 29 -0.90 10.49 18.56
C LEU A 29 -0.77 12.02 18.65
N ARG A 30 -1.43 12.65 19.63
CA ARG A 30 -1.31 14.09 19.88
C ARG A 30 0.12 14.51 20.22
N ILE A 31 0.84 13.69 20.98
CA ILE A 31 2.27 13.94 21.25
C ILE A 31 3.06 13.88 19.94
N LEU A 32 2.82 12.87 19.09
CA LEU A 32 3.49 12.75 17.79
C LEU A 32 3.23 13.98 16.89
N GLU A 33 1.99 14.43 16.80
CA GLU A 33 1.62 15.64 16.02
C GLU A 33 2.30 16.90 16.55
N SER A 34 2.32 17.09 17.88
CA SER A 34 3.01 18.22 18.53
C SER A 34 4.50 18.25 18.21
N VAL A 35 5.16 17.10 18.27
CA VAL A 35 6.58 16.97 17.92
C VAL A 35 6.82 17.34 16.46
N LEU A 36 5.96 16.92 15.54
CA LEU A 36 6.15 17.22 14.11
C LEU A 36 5.80 18.66 13.72
N THR A 37 5.07 19.39 14.56
CA THR A 37 4.68 20.79 14.29
C THR A 37 5.70 21.81 14.82
N SER A 38 6.59 21.40 15.74
CA SER A 38 7.45 22.30 16.52
C SER A 38 8.91 22.43 16.04
N ASN A 39 9.33 21.67 15.02
CA ASN A 39 10.73 21.61 14.58
C ASN A 39 11.02 22.46 13.33
N ASP A 40 12.25 22.98 13.23
CA ASP A 40 12.73 23.61 11.99
C ASP A 40 12.82 22.58 10.84
N VAL A 41 12.74 23.04 9.59
CA VAL A 41 12.59 22.17 8.41
C VAL A 41 13.72 21.14 8.27
N LYS A 42 14.96 21.47 8.67
CA LYS A 42 16.11 20.55 8.54
C LYS A 42 16.10 19.49 9.64
N SER A 43 15.90 19.88 10.90
CA SER A 43 15.81 18.93 12.01
C SER A 43 14.56 18.03 11.89
N LEU A 44 13.46 18.56 11.35
CA LEU A 44 12.23 17.83 11.10
C LEU A 44 12.43 16.64 10.15
N PHE A 45 13.22 16.79 9.08
CA PHE A 45 13.45 15.70 8.12
C PHE A 45 14.15 14.51 8.78
N GLN A 46 15.22 14.77 9.54
CA GLN A 46 15.96 13.74 10.25
C GLN A 46 15.10 13.08 11.32
N LEU A 47 14.39 13.89 12.10
CA LEU A 47 13.48 13.42 13.15
C LEU A 47 12.36 12.55 12.58
N ARG A 48 11.74 12.96 11.47
CA ARG A 48 10.71 12.15 10.79
C ARG A 48 11.27 10.81 10.36
N SER A 49 12.48 10.77 9.83
CA SER A 49 13.12 9.52 9.40
C SER A 49 13.35 8.58 10.59
N THR A 50 13.89 9.09 11.71
CA THR A 50 14.10 8.30 12.93
C THR A 50 12.79 7.80 13.54
N LEU A 51 11.78 8.67 13.66
CA LEU A 51 10.47 8.29 14.19
C LEU A 51 9.76 7.29 13.27
N LYS A 52 9.89 7.44 11.95
CA LYS A 52 9.34 6.50 10.97
C LYS A 52 9.91 5.09 11.18
N GLU A 53 11.22 4.96 11.31
CA GLU A 53 11.87 3.66 11.59
C GLU A 53 11.41 3.06 12.92
N PHE A 54 11.35 3.87 13.97
CA PHE A 54 10.86 3.43 15.29
C PHE A 54 9.40 2.96 15.25
N ILE A 55 8.50 3.72 14.61
CA ILE A 55 7.08 3.35 14.51
C ILE A 55 6.94 2.08 13.67
N ARG A 56 7.71 1.90 12.59
CA ARG A 56 7.75 0.66 11.80
C ARG A 56 8.19 -0.55 12.61
N SER A 57 9.23 -0.42 13.44
CA SER A 57 9.69 -1.54 14.28
C SER A 57 8.65 -1.91 15.34
N GLU A 58 8.03 -0.91 15.97
CA GLU A 58 7.04 -1.13 17.01
C GLU A 58 5.71 -1.64 16.44
N SER A 59 5.30 -1.20 15.25
CA SER A 59 4.12 -1.73 14.56
C SER A 59 4.32 -3.21 14.23
N LEU A 60 5.48 -3.59 13.67
CA LEU A 60 5.78 -4.97 13.33
C LEU A 60 5.77 -5.87 14.59
N SER A 61 6.36 -5.37 15.68
CA SER A 61 6.31 -6.04 16.99
C SER A 61 4.87 -6.23 17.47
N ALA A 62 4.04 -5.18 17.42
CA ALA A 62 2.65 -5.24 17.84
C ALA A 62 1.82 -6.22 17.01
N ILE A 63 1.97 -6.22 15.68
CA ILE A 63 1.23 -7.09 14.75
C ILE A 63 1.53 -8.56 15.00
N ARG A 64 2.79 -8.94 15.25
CA ARG A 64 3.17 -10.33 15.53
C ARG A 64 2.44 -10.94 16.73
N HIS A 65 2.06 -10.11 17.70
CA HIS A 65 1.40 -10.55 18.92
C HIS A 65 -0.10 -10.21 18.94
N ILE A 66 -0.64 -9.61 17.87
CA ILE A 66 -2.00 -9.08 17.85
C ILE A 66 -3.05 -10.20 17.73
N ALA A 67 -2.71 -11.32 17.08
CA ALA A 67 -3.64 -12.42 16.81
C ALA A 67 -4.22 -13.06 18.09
N ALA A 68 -3.48 -13.01 19.20
CA ALA A 68 -3.90 -13.55 20.50
C ALA A 68 -4.80 -12.61 21.31
N LYS A 69 -5.02 -11.37 20.85
CA LYS A 69 -5.83 -10.35 21.53
C LYS A 69 -7.31 -10.44 21.14
N THR A 70 -8.17 -9.73 21.87
CA THR A 70 -9.59 -9.56 21.49
C THR A 70 -9.70 -8.77 20.18
N VAL A 71 -10.84 -8.89 19.50
CA VAL A 71 -11.07 -8.17 18.24
C VAL A 71 -10.98 -6.66 18.43
N ASP A 72 -11.55 -6.12 19.51
CA ASP A 72 -11.47 -4.68 19.81
C ASP A 72 -10.01 -4.22 19.98
N GLN A 73 -9.22 -4.98 20.74
CA GLN A 73 -7.80 -4.68 20.93
C GLN A 73 -6.99 -4.80 19.64
N GLN A 74 -7.35 -5.74 18.76
CA GLN A 74 -6.75 -5.85 17.44
C GLN A 74 -7.04 -4.61 16.61
N LEU A 75 -8.30 -4.19 16.54
CA LEU A 75 -8.72 -3.03 15.75
C LEU A 75 -8.13 -1.74 16.29
N SER A 76 -8.22 -1.48 17.60
CA SER A 76 -7.62 -0.26 18.20
C SER A 76 -6.11 -0.19 18.00
N THR A 77 -5.40 -1.33 18.05
CA THR A 77 -3.95 -1.35 17.77
C THR A 77 -3.68 -1.01 16.29
N LEU A 78 -4.44 -1.58 15.35
CA LEU A 78 -4.28 -1.27 13.93
C LEU A 78 -4.63 0.19 13.62
N GLU A 79 -5.74 0.70 14.14
CA GLU A 79 -6.20 2.08 13.98
C GLU A 79 -5.16 3.08 14.50
N PHE A 80 -4.58 2.80 15.67
CA PHE A 80 -3.50 3.62 16.23
C PHE A 80 -2.32 3.73 15.26
N PHE A 81 -1.81 2.60 14.75
CA PHE A 81 -0.65 2.63 13.84
C PHE A 81 -1.00 3.21 12.47
N VAL A 82 -2.21 3.00 11.95
CA VAL A 82 -2.70 3.69 10.75
C VAL A 82 -2.63 5.21 10.94
N GLY A 83 -3.11 5.71 12.09
CA GLY A 83 -3.03 7.13 12.46
C GLY A 83 -1.58 7.62 12.58
N ALA A 84 -0.74 6.89 13.29
CA ALA A 84 0.67 7.23 13.46
C ALA A 84 1.41 7.31 12.11
N PHE A 85 1.16 6.36 11.19
CA PHE A 85 1.75 6.38 9.86
C PHE A 85 1.22 7.51 8.98
N ALA A 86 -0.07 7.86 9.11
CA ALA A 86 -0.62 9.03 8.43
C ALA A 86 0.06 10.33 8.91
N ILE A 87 0.21 10.51 10.23
CA ILE A 87 0.87 11.67 10.83
C ILE A 87 2.34 11.79 10.39
N ILE A 88 3.09 10.68 10.41
CA ILE A 88 4.50 10.68 10.01
C ILE A 88 4.70 10.76 8.48
N GLY A 89 3.64 10.56 7.69
CA GLY A 89 3.67 10.59 6.22
C GLY A 89 4.23 9.31 5.59
N ASP A 90 4.12 8.18 6.29
CA ASP A 90 4.51 6.87 5.79
C ASP A 90 3.35 6.17 5.09
N ILE A 91 3.08 6.60 3.86
CA ILE A 91 1.92 6.14 3.06
C ILE A 91 1.90 4.63 2.88
N GLU A 92 3.05 4.01 2.61
CA GLU A 92 3.15 2.57 2.37
C GLU A 92 2.70 1.78 3.61
N SER A 93 3.26 2.10 4.79
CA SER A 93 2.89 1.42 6.03
C SER A 93 1.46 1.75 6.48
N CYS A 94 0.98 2.97 6.19
CA CYS A 94 -0.40 3.37 6.44
C CYS A 94 -1.39 2.52 5.62
N LEU A 95 -1.19 2.43 4.30
CA LEU A 95 -2.05 1.66 3.40
C LEU A 95 -1.96 0.16 3.67
N ALA A 96 -0.76 -0.37 3.96
CA ALA A 96 -0.61 -1.77 4.34
C ALA A 96 -1.45 -2.12 5.58
N LEU A 97 -1.39 -1.30 6.64
CA LEU A 97 -2.19 -1.56 7.84
C LEU A 97 -3.68 -1.31 7.66
N ARG A 98 -4.08 -0.32 6.84
CA ARG A 98 -5.48 -0.13 6.47
C ARG A 98 -6.04 -1.37 5.78
N TYR A 99 -5.30 -1.95 4.84
CA TYR A 99 -5.69 -3.20 4.20
C TYR A 99 -5.86 -4.33 5.21
N GLU A 100 -4.89 -4.53 6.11
CA GLU A 100 -4.98 -5.55 7.15
C GLU A 100 -6.19 -5.35 8.08
N ALA A 101 -6.50 -4.11 8.46
CA ALA A 101 -7.68 -3.78 9.26
C ALA A 101 -8.99 -4.13 8.53
N LEU A 102 -9.10 -3.80 7.25
CA LEU A 102 -10.27 -4.15 6.42
C LEU A 102 -10.40 -5.68 6.27
N VAL A 103 -9.30 -6.40 6.03
CA VAL A 103 -9.31 -7.87 5.94
C VAL A 103 -9.73 -8.49 7.27
N LEU A 104 -9.19 -8.00 8.39
CA LEU A 104 -9.53 -8.49 9.72
C LEU A 104 -11.03 -8.29 10.01
N ARG A 105 -11.54 -7.08 9.77
CA ARG A 105 -12.96 -6.75 9.94
C ARG A 105 -13.86 -7.66 9.09
N GLU A 106 -13.54 -7.79 7.81
CA GLU A 106 -14.25 -8.67 6.88
C GLU A 106 -14.29 -10.12 7.39
N HIS A 107 -13.16 -10.65 7.86
CA HIS A 107 -13.08 -12.00 8.38
C HIS A 107 -13.89 -12.17 9.68
N LYS A 108 -13.81 -11.19 10.59
CA LYS A 108 -14.54 -11.22 11.87
C LYS A 108 -16.04 -10.93 11.71
N SER A 109 -16.47 -10.36 10.58
CA SER A 109 -17.88 -10.09 10.28
C SER A 109 -18.75 -11.33 10.24
N GLN A 110 -18.14 -12.51 9.96
CA GLN A 110 -18.82 -13.81 9.99
C GLN A 110 -19.39 -14.14 11.38
N ILE A 111 -18.80 -13.58 12.43
CA ILE A 111 -19.21 -13.77 13.83
C ILE A 111 -19.88 -12.50 14.36
N HIS A 112 -19.36 -11.32 13.98
CA HIS A 112 -19.80 -10.02 14.48
C HIS A 112 -20.26 -9.13 13.32
N GLN A 113 -21.55 -9.12 12.99
CA GLN A 113 -22.08 -8.38 11.83
C GLN A 113 -21.71 -6.90 11.79
N TRP A 114 -21.57 -6.23 12.94
CA TRP A 114 -21.17 -4.82 13.00
C TRP A 114 -19.76 -4.54 12.46
N LEU A 115 -18.93 -5.58 12.28
CA LEU A 115 -17.61 -5.48 11.65
C LEU A 115 -17.65 -5.58 10.13
N GLN A 116 -18.81 -5.78 9.52
CA GLN A 116 -18.95 -5.82 8.08
C GLN A 116 -18.26 -4.61 7.42
N VAL A 117 -17.48 -4.87 6.37
CA VAL A 117 -16.83 -3.82 5.59
C VAL A 117 -17.71 -3.57 4.38
N SER A 118 -18.15 -2.32 4.23
CA SER A 118 -18.98 -1.95 3.09
C SER A 118 -18.16 -1.97 1.79
N PRO A 119 -18.80 -2.19 0.61
CA PRO A 119 -18.13 -2.03 -0.67
C PRO A 119 -17.52 -0.63 -0.85
N VAL A 120 -18.14 0.40 -0.29
CA VAL A 120 -17.65 1.79 -0.35
C VAL A 120 -16.32 1.94 0.40
N GLU A 121 -16.15 1.31 1.56
CA GLU A 121 -14.87 1.32 2.28
C GLU A 121 -13.74 0.67 1.47
N TRP A 122 -14.03 -0.45 0.81
CA TRP A 122 -13.07 -1.11 -0.08
C TRP A 122 -12.73 -0.27 -1.31
N LEU A 123 -13.71 0.39 -1.92
CA LEU A 123 -13.50 1.30 -3.05
C LEU A 123 -12.64 2.49 -2.66
N ASN A 124 -12.94 3.13 -1.53
CA ASN A 124 -12.13 4.23 -0.99
C ASN A 124 -10.68 3.80 -0.77
N PHE A 125 -10.45 2.60 -0.23
CA PHE A 125 -9.10 2.07 -0.08
C PHE A 125 -8.40 1.84 -1.43
N ALA A 126 -9.12 1.32 -2.42
CA ALA A 126 -8.58 1.06 -3.75
C ALA A 126 -8.19 2.36 -4.47
N GLU A 127 -9.04 3.39 -4.38
CA GLU A 127 -8.76 4.74 -4.89
C GLU A 127 -7.54 5.36 -4.21
N GLN A 128 -7.48 5.34 -2.87
CA GLN A 128 -6.31 5.84 -2.14
C GLN A 128 -5.02 5.09 -2.51
N SER A 129 -5.09 3.78 -2.69
CA SER A 129 -3.93 2.98 -3.13
C SER A 129 -3.48 3.38 -4.53
N LEU A 130 -4.44 3.67 -5.41
CA LEU A 130 -4.21 4.03 -6.81
C LEU A 130 -3.63 5.44 -6.94
N ASP A 131 -4.13 6.40 -6.15
CA ASP A 131 -3.60 7.76 -6.04
C ASP A 131 -2.14 7.77 -5.58
N ASN A 132 -1.75 6.77 -4.78
CA ASN A 132 -0.39 6.58 -4.30
C ASN A 132 0.42 5.56 -5.13
N CYS A 133 0.00 5.27 -6.37
CA CYS A 133 0.69 4.41 -7.33
C CYS A 133 0.84 2.93 -6.92
N PHE A 134 0.08 2.45 -5.94
CA PHE A 134 0.02 1.03 -5.57
C PHE A 134 -0.99 0.27 -6.43
N TYR A 135 -0.73 0.20 -7.74
CA TYR A 135 -1.64 -0.35 -8.75
C TYR A 135 -2.07 -1.80 -8.50
N ALA A 136 -1.13 -2.65 -8.07
CA ALA A 136 -1.40 -4.08 -7.89
C ALA A 136 -2.43 -4.37 -6.80
N ILE A 137 -2.33 -3.67 -5.66
CA ILE A 137 -3.29 -3.84 -4.56
C ILE A 137 -4.63 -3.16 -4.88
N ALA A 138 -4.61 -1.98 -5.53
CA ALA A 138 -5.81 -1.32 -6.00
C ALA A 138 -6.63 -2.24 -6.93
N ALA A 139 -5.98 -2.81 -7.95
CA ALA A 139 -6.62 -3.74 -8.88
C ALA A 139 -7.16 -4.99 -8.16
N LYS A 140 -6.39 -5.58 -7.23
CA LYS A 140 -6.86 -6.73 -6.44
C LYS A 140 -8.13 -6.41 -5.66
N VAL A 141 -8.22 -5.23 -5.03
CA VAL A 141 -9.39 -4.82 -4.24
C VAL A 141 -10.58 -4.52 -5.14
N PHE A 142 -10.39 -3.86 -6.28
CA PHE A 142 -11.47 -3.67 -7.26
C PHE A 142 -12.06 -5.00 -7.70
N LEU A 143 -11.22 -5.92 -8.18
CA LEU A 143 -11.64 -7.24 -8.65
C LEU A 143 -12.32 -8.08 -7.54
N LYS A 144 -11.88 -7.97 -6.29
CA LYS A 144 -12.50 -8.68 -5.16
C LYS A 144 -13.94 -8.22 -4.92
N ASN A 145 -14.24 -6.95 -5.12
CA ASN A 145 -15.57 -6.38 -4.90
C ASN A 145 -16.46 -6.39 -6.16
N GLU A 146 -15.96 -6.94 -7.28
CA GLU A 146 -16.71 -7.08 -8.55
C GLU A 146 -17.86 -8.11 -8.49
N SER A 147 -18.03 -8.89 -7.43
CA SER A 147 -19.14 -9.84 -7.30
C SER A 147 -20.48 -9.19 -6.92
N HIS A 148 -20.51 -7.91 -6.52
CA HIS A 148 -21.74 -7.22 -6.09
C HIS A 148 -22.14 -6.00 -6.92
N PHE A 149 -21.30 -5.54 -7.86
CA PHE A 149 -21.55 -4.29 -8.58
C PHE A 149 -21.06 -4.41 -10.03
N THR A 150 -21.78 -3.77 -10.96
CA THR A 150 -21.58 -3.75 -12.41
C THR A 150 -20.32 -2.97 -12.84
N VAL A 151 -19.17 -3.26 -12.20
CA VAL A 151 -17.96 -2.41 -12.15
C VAL A 151 -16.92 -2.77 -13.22
N LYS A 152 -17.08 -3.86 -13.98
CA LYS A 152 -16.18 -4.19 -15.09
C LYS A 152 -16.06 -3.07 -16.12
N ALA A 153 -17.16 -2.37 -16.39
CA ALA A 153 -17.17 -1.25 -17.32
C ALA A 153 -16.42 -0.04 -16.75
N GLN A 154 -16.69 0.30 -15.49
CA GLN A 154 -16.16 1.50 -14.84
C GLN A 154 -14.69 1.35 -14.44
N ALA A 155 -14.26 0.17 -13.99
CA ALA A 155 -12.86 -0.14 -13.73
C ALA A 155 -12.05 -0.18 -15.04
N ALA A 156 -12.59 -0.76 -16.12
CA ALA A 156 -11.93 -0.73 -17.42
C ALA A 156 -11.89 0.67 -18.03
N GLU A 157 -12.93 1.49 -17.84
CA GLU A 157 -12.99 2.88 -18.30
C GLU A 157 -12.05 3.79 -17.48
N TYR A 158 -11.98 3.60 -16.16
CA TYR A 158 -11.04 4.28 -15.28
C TYR A 158 -9.58 3.95 -15.66
N LEU A 159 -9.24 2.67 -15.82
CA LEU A 159 -7.89 2.26 -16.24
C LEU A 159 -7.52 2.80 -17.63
N ARG A 160 -8.49 2.90 -18.57
CA ARG A 160 -8.30 3.50 -19.89
C ARG A 160 -8.11 5.02 -19.83
N LYS A 161 -8.87 5.71 -18.98
CA LYS A 161 -8.75 7.16 -18.76
C LYS A 161 -7.38 7.49 -18.16
N ARG A 162 -6.91 6.69 -17.19
CA ARG A 162 -5.59 6.92 -16.57
C ARG A 162 -4.41 6.62 -17.51
N ALA A 163 -4.51 5.55 -18.31
CA ALA A 163 -3.51 5.23 -19.34
C ALA A 163 -3.43 6.28 -20.45
N SER A 164 -4.51 7.05 -20.69
CA SER A 164 -4.52 8.17 -21.64
C SER A 164 -4.05 9.49 -21.00
N GLU A 165 -4.26 9.68 -19.70
CA GLU A 165 -3.69 10.81 -18.95
C GLU A 165 -2.16 10.72 -18.80
N GLU A 166 -1.60 9.53 -18.57
CA GLU A 166 -0.14 9.27 -18.60
C GLU A 166 0.49 9.46 -20.00
N CYS A 167 -0.32 9.50 -21.07
CA CYS A 167 0.16 9.78 -22.43
C CYS A 167 0.26 11.29 -22.73
N ASN A 168 -0.40 12.15 -21.94
CA ASN A 168 -0.41 13.60 -22.13
C ASN A 168 0.67 14.35 -21.36
N SER A 169 1.34 13.72 -20.40
CA SER A 169 2.55 14.23 -19.76
C SER A 169 3.77 13.62 -20.45
N GLN A 170 4.29 14.28 -21.48
CA GLN A 170 5.58 13.90 -22.08
C GLN A 170 6.66 13.81 -20.99
N PRO A 171 7.37 12.67 -20.85
CA PRO A 171 8.62 12.65 -20.10
C PRO A 171 9.67 13.47 -20.86
N PRO A 172 10.68 14.06 -20.18
CA PRO A 172 11.79 14.71 -20.87
C PRO A 172 12.43 13.67 -21.80
N SER A 173 12.59 14.04 -23.08
CA SER A 173 12.97 13.11 -24.15
C SER A 173 14.35 12.51 -23.91
N CYS A 174 14.43 11.42 -23.16
CA CYS A 174 15.54 10.49 -23.26
C CYS A 174 15.20 9.54 -24.40
N LYS A 175 15.83 9.77 -25.57
CA LYS A 175 15.86 8.76 -26.64
C LYS A 175 16.31 7.44 -25.99
N PRO A 176 15.51 6.36 -26.04
CA PRO A 176 15.95 5.11 -25.46
C PRO A 176 17.11 4.61 -26.33
N ALA A 177 18.32 4.56 -25.75
CA ALA A 177 19.37 3.74 -26.31
C ALA A 177 18.82 2.30 -26.38
N PRO A 178 18.88 1.61 -27.52
CA PRO A 178 18.38 0.25 -27.61
C PRO A 178 19.18 -0.64 -26.65
N CYS A 179 18.58 -1.01 -25.51
CA CYS A 179 19.17 -2.00 -24.63
C CYS A 179 19.15 -3.33 -25.40
N ALA A 180 20.31 -3.72 -25.95
CA ALA A 180 20.47 -4.93 -26.75
C ALA A 180 19.90 -6.18 -26.04
N ALA A 181 19.97 -6.23 -24.71
CA ALA A 181 19.37 -7.29 -23.91
C ALA A 181 17.84 -7.39 -24.05
N SER A 182 17.14 -6.26 -24.15
CA SER A 182 15.67 -6.22 -24.29
C SER A 182 15.23 -6.65 -25.69
N THR A 183 15.98 -6.26 -26.72
CA THR A 183 15.75 -6.68 -28.11
C THR A 183 15.99 -8.19 -28.26
N LEU A 184 17.11 -8.69 -27.74
CA LEU A 184 17.45 -10.11 -27.80
C LEU A 184 16.45 -10.99 -27.02
N TYR A 185 15.91 -10.50 -25.89
CA TYR A 185 14.86 -11.20 -25.16
C TYR A 185 13.56 -11.28 -25.98
N ARG A 186 13.11 -10.16 -26.55
CA ARG A 186 11.89 -10.12 -27.37
C ARG A 186 12.02 -10.98 -28.63
N ASP A 187 13.17 -10.94 -29.30
CA ASP A 187 13.45 -11.77 -30.47
C ASP A 187 13.52 -13.26 -30.10
N GLY A 188 14.06 -13.58 -28.92
CA GLY A 188 14.07 -14.94 -28.37
C GLY A 188 12.66 -15.51 -28.15
N ILE A 189 11.76 -14.71 -27.57
CA ILE A 189 10.36 -15.09 -27.37
C ILE A 189 9.65 -15.26 -28.73
N LYS A 190 9.85 -14.33 -29.67
CA LYS A 190 9.24 -14.38 -31.00
C LYS A 190 9.68 -15.64 -31.77
N LYS A 191 10.99 -15.92 -31.78
CA LYS A 191 11.55 -17.12 -32.44
C LYS A 191 11.08 -18.43 -31.80
N ARG A 192 10.87 -18.45 -30.48
CA ARG A 192 10.30 -19.61 -29.77
C ARG A 192 8.84 -19.84 -30.16
N ASN A 193 8.06 -18.77 -30.29
CA ASN A 193 6.66 -18.85 -30.71
C ASN A 193 6.53 -19.28 -32.17
N ASP A 194 7.36 -18.75 -33.07
CA ASP A 194 7.37 -19.15 -34.48
C ASP A 194 7.74 -20.63 -34.67
N ARG A 195 8.70 -21.14 -33.88
CA ARG A 195 9.05 -22.57 -33.88
C ARG A 195 7.87 -23.44 -33.44
N LYS A 196 7.16 -23.04 -32.37
CA LYS A 196 5.97 -23.75 -31.91
C LYS A 196 4.86 -23.73 -32.97
N LEU A 197 4.61 -22.57 -33.57
CA LEU A 197 3.59 -22.41 -34.61
C LEU A 197 3.88 -23.28 -35.85
N ASN A 198 5.14 -23.30 -36.29
CA ASN A 198 5.55 -24.13 -37.43
C ASN A 198 5.51 -25.62 -37.11
N ALA A 199 5.85 -26.03 -35.89
CA ALA A 199 5.69 -27.42 -35.44
C ALA A 199 4.22 -27.85 -35.46
N SER A 200 3.31 -27.00 -34.93
CA SER A 200 1.87 -27.25 -34.96
C SER A 200 1.28 -27.29 -36.37
N ARG A 201 1.79 -26.48 -37.30
CA ARG A 201 1.36 -26.52 -38.71
C ARG A 201 1.82 -27.77 -39.46
N ARG A 202 3.02 -28.29 -39.13
CA ARG A 202 3.54 -29.54 -39.68
C ARG A 202 2.76 -30.74 -39.19
N THR A 203 2.40 -30.78 -37.90
CA THR A 203 1.55 -31.86 -37.36
C THR A 203 0.16 -31.88 -37.99
N VAL A 204 -0.40 -30.71 -38.34
CA VAL A 204 -1.70 -30.63 -39.01
C VAL A 204 -1.61 -31.03 -40.50
N SER A 205 -0.51 -30.70 -41.18
CA SER A 205 -0.32 -31.06 -42.61
C SER A 205 -0.07 -32.56 -42.81
N SER A 206 0.61 -33.24 -41.87
CA SER A 206 0.83 -34.69 -41.93
C SER A 206 -0.42 -35.53 -41.62
N SER A 207 -1.46 -34.94 -40.99
CA SER A 207 -2.75 -35.60 -40.76
C SER A 207 -3.73 -35.43 -41.94
N SER A 208 -3.32 -34.80 -43.04
CA SER A 208 -4.17 -34.53 -44.20
C SER A 208 -3.78 -35.34 -45.46
N GLN A 209 -2.89 -36.33 -45.33
CA GLN A 209 -2.50 -37.26 -46.42
C GLN A 209 -2.65 -38.76 -46.04
N LEU A 210 -3.56 -39.07 -45.11
CA LEU A 210 -4.07 -40.43 -44.92
C LEU A 210 -5.58 -40.43 -45.16
#